data_AF-A0A9P4TYV4-F1
#
_entry.id   AF-A0A9P4TYV4-F1
#
_cell.length_a   1.000
_cell.length_b   1.000
_cell.length_c   1.000
_cell.angle_alpha   90.00
_cell.angle_beta   90.00
_cell.angle_gamma   90.00
#
_symmetry.space_group_name_H-M   'P 1'
#
loop_
_entity.id
_entity.type
_entity.pdbx_description
1 polymer ?
#
loop_
_entity_poly.entity_id
_entity_poly.type
_entity_poly.pdbx_seq_one_letter_code
_entity_poly.pdbx_strand_id
1 'polypeptide(L)'
;MNQTPLPPITIQTQISPPLVADSATSQPDVSPLEALQSTPAPAPTSLPLASPPYQPNSPLVYSDSPNNQPPTVAPGSTGQFLDPNVGLPASGTTQTTSTANHVPQPTKAFSWWWWWEIGASLLSIISMCLIMTVLFKANNKPLESWTLPIQPNSLIAVFTTIGKTAMMVAVTSCVSQLKWRHFRRPRSLVHLQLFDDASRGPWGAFMLLLLMRARAVMTWLFAIITILALAIEPSAQQILEFPIRQSPLTNVSAEIGKADAYYSKAFVEDRYRAYVITQNRDSMNLQASIVNGIAGTVSPPTFKCPDPALECVWSNFNTLAICSDFQNVTSSVTHNCTGTATSLLRCNYTIPGRINGDDGDVVLDYSLENSGSSSMGYRNMVFRSVPAVGVDSNRMGSLVSVKVKGDIPSNNLEMEDSISEAGEPGKPNIMGATYHSFKSKSSGRVYNISRAAIPGVFANLVNLLNTSQVGYKPGYRTVTPDEALNIGSYFYTSDIANITRDVADALTNQLRSKDPGDNANATLWKGKAFFKETYVYVRWPWLIIPLLETLLVSLLLGITILITRNEPLFKSSVISLLVHGLDGWTQDELDIPGTQTAEKLDKLAEGMKTEFMQNQAGRLKLLRI
;
A
#
# COMPACT_ATOMS: atom_id res chain seq x y z
N MET A 1 60.17 -14.22 -11.80
CA MET A 1 58.95 -13.49 -12.21
C MET A 1 57.86 -13.89 -11.25
N ASN A 2 57.16 -12.93 -10.62
CA ASN A 2 56.18 -13.26 -9.59
C ASN A 2 54.84 -13.64 -10.22
N GLN A 3 54.20 -14.70 -9.71
CA GLN A 3 52.76 -14.91 -9.88
C GLN A 3 52.07 -14.53 -8.58
N THR A 4 51.10 -13.62 -8.66
CA THR A 4 50.28 -13.17 -7.53
C THR A 4 49.16 -14.17 -7.26
N PRO A 5 48.93 -14.59 -5.99
CA PRO A 5 47.72 -15.32 -5.62
C PRO A 5 46.46 -14.46 -5.84
N LEU A 6 45.37 -15.12 -6.24
CA LEU A 6 44.03 -14.50 -6.30
C LEU A 6 43.43 -14.36 -4.89
N PRO A 7 42.54 -13.38 -4.65
CA PRO A 7 41.89 -13.21 -3.36
C PRO A 7 40.86 -14.33 -3.07
N PRO A 8 40.60 -14.67 -1.80
CA PRO A 8 39.62 -15.68 -1.44
C PRO A 8 38.18 -15.23 -1.76
N ILE A 9 37.34 -16.18 -2.15
CA ILE A 9 35.95 -15.94 -2.53
C ILE A 9 35.08 -15.73 -1.28
N THR A 10 34.46 -14.55 -1.16
CA THR A 10 33.48 -14.26 -0.12
C THR A 10 32.12 -14.87 -0.48
N ILE A 11 31.72 -15.93 0.22
CA ILE A 11 30.36 -16.48 0.11
C ILE A 11 29.40 -15.57 0.89
N GLN A 12 28.55 -14.83 0.18
CA GLN A 12 27.39 -14.16 0.78
C GLN A 12 26.16 -15.06 0.70
N THR A 13 25.67 -15.52 1.85
CA THR A 13 24.36 -16.17 1.97
C THR A 13 23.25 -15.12 2.00
N GLN A 14 22.74 -14.72 0.82
CA GLN A 14 21.47 -14.00 0.75
C GLN A 14 20.32 -14.96 1.04
N ILE A 15 19.55 -14.68 2.09
CA ILE A 15 18.29 -15.35 2.38
C ILE A 15 17.21 -14.65 1.56
N SER A 16 16.82 -15.25 0.42
CA SER A 16 15.61 -14.84 -0.31
C SER A 16 14.38 -15.56 0.25
N PRO A 17 13.21 -14.92 0.32
CA PRO A 17 11.97 -15.59 0.71
C PRO A 17 11.55 -16.65 -0.32
N PRO A 18 10.86 -17.73 0.09
CA PRO A 18 10.53 -18.83 -0.80
C PRO A 18 9.53 -18.42 -1.89
N LEU A 19 9.83 -18.83 -3.13
CA LEU A 19 8.89 -18.78 -4.24
C LEU A 19 7.81 -19.85 -4.05
N VAL A 20 6.55 -19.48 -4.30
CA VAL A 20 5.46 -20.45 -4.48
C VAL A 20 5.69 -21.17 -5.81
N ALA A 21 5.62 -22.50 -5.80
CA ALA A 21 5.76 -23.33 -7.00
C ALA A 21 4.51 -24.19 -7.19
N ASP A 22 3.94 -24.17 -8.40
CA ASP A 22 2.72 -24.91 -8.74
C ASP A 22 2.94 -26.42 -8.76
N SER A 23 1.98 -27.19 -8.24
CA SER A 23 1.95 -28.66 -8.35
C SER A 23 1.02 -29.10 -9.48
N ALA A 24 1.58 -29.51 -10.62
CA ALA A 24 0.81 -29.97 -11.77
C ALA A 24 0.65 -31.50 -11.84
N THR A 25 -0.60 -31.94 -11.99
CA THR A 25 -1.05 -33.16 -12.69
C THR A 25 -0.37 -34.51 -12.40
N SER A 26 -1.10 -35.41 -11.70
CA SER A 26 -1.33 -36.77 -12.19
C SER A 26 -2.59 -37.39 -11.55
N GLN A 27 -3.58 -37.77 -12.36
CA GLN A 27 -4.81 -38.43 -11.92
C GLN A 27 -5.22 -39.46 -13.00
N PRO A 28 -5.73 -40.66 -12.62
CA PRO A 28 -6.47 -41.53 -13.52
C PRO A 28 -8.00 -41.41 -13.33
N ASP A 29 -8.76 -41.76 -14.37
CA ASP A 29 -10.22 -41.55 -14.49
C ASP A 29 -11.11 -42.41 -13.57
N VAL A 30 -12.24 -41.83 -13.15
CA VAL A 30 -13.55 -42.51 -13.06
C VAL A 30 -14.64 -41.54 -13.53
N SER A 31 -15.57 -42.00 -14.37
CA SER A 31 -16.63 -41.21 -15.02
C SER A 31 -17.83 -40.88 -14.09
N PRO A 32 -18.69 -39.89 -14.44
CA PRO A 32 -19.61 -39.26 -13.48
C PRO A 32 -21.04 -39.86 -13.43
N LEU A 33 -21.78 -39.48 -12.39
CA LEU A 33 -23.26 -39.52 -12.33
C LEU A 33 -23.81 -38.17 -11.84
N GLU A 34 -25.11 -37.93 -11.99
CA GLU A 34 -25.69 -36.58 -12.11
C GLU A 34 -26.21 -35.91 -10.81
N ALA A 35 -26.28 -34.58 -10.89
CA ALA A 35 -27.28 -33.66 -10.32
C ALA A 35 -27.54 -33.62 -8.79
N LEU A 36 -27.30 -32.43 -8.21
CA LEU A 36 -28.39 -31.53 -7.80
C LEU A 36 -27.88 -30.09 -7.60
N GLN A 37 -28.74 -29.08 -7.77
CA GLN A 37 -28.41 -27.65 -7.70
C GLN A 37 -29.01 -26.98 -6.46
N SER A 38 -28.29 -26.04 -5.85
CA SER A 38 -28.85 -25.03 -4.94
C SER A 38 -27.99 -23.75 -4.91
N THR A 39 -28.58 -22.63 -4.49
CA THR A 39 -28.05 -21.27 -4.66
C THR A 39 -27.42 -20.68 -3.38
N PRO A 40 -26.50 -19.70 -3.50
CA PRO A 40 -25.83 -19.05 -2.36
C PRO A 40 -26.71 -18.02 -1.62
N ALA A 41 -26.34 -17.72 -0.36
CA ALA A 41 -27.04 -16.80 0.55
C ALA A 41 -26.15 -15.58 0.94
N PRO A 42 -26.74 -14.46 1.43
CA PRO A 42 -26.05 -13.17 1.55
C PRO A 42 -25.39 -12.87 2.93
N ALA A 43 -24.74 -11.72 3.02
CA ALA A 43 -23.90 -11.24 4.14
C ALA A 43 -24.67 -10.71 5.38
N PRO A 44 -24.02 -10.62 6.57
CA PRO A 44 -24.67 -10.24 7.84
C PRO A 44 -24.66 -8.74 8.17
N THR A 45 -25.56 -8.32 9.06
CA THR A 45 -25.74 -6.93 9.54
C THR A 45 -25.64 -6.83 11.07
N SER A 46 -25.26 -5.66 11.59
CA SER A 46 -24.93 -5.38 13.00
C SER A 46 -26.10 -5.01 13.93
N LEU A 47 -25.85 -5.10 15.25
CA LEU A 47 -26.67 -4.65 16.39
C LEU A 47 -25.78 -3.80 17.34
N PRO A 48 -26.30 -2.88 18.19
CA PRO A 48 -27.07 -3.24 19.40
C PRO A 48 -28.19 -2.25 19.83
N LEU A 49 -28.81 -2.53 21.00
CA LEU A 49 -29.99 -1.87 21.59
C LEU A 49 -29.67 -0.63 22.44
N ALA A 50 -30.62 0.32 22.50
CA ALA A 50 -30.97 1.12 23.70
C ALA A 50 -32.40 1.71 23.53
N SER A 51 -33.14 1.96 24.64
CA SER A 51 -34.54 2.42 24.60
C SER A 51 -35.00 3.23 25.82
N PRO A 52 -35.86 4.27 25.66
CA PRO A 52 -36.69 4.88 26.71
C PRO A 52 -38.21 4.69 26.49
N PRO A 53 -39.10 5.07 27.45
CA PRO A 53 -40.46 4.48 27.57
C PRO A 53 -41.69 5.32 27.10
N TYR A 54 -42.84 4.62 27.04
CA TYR A 54 -44.27 5.02 26.95
C TYR A 54 -44.74 5.99 28.07
N GLN A 55 -45.88 6.72 28.06
CA GLN A 55 -46.96 7.11 27.09
C GLN A 55 -47.81 8.24 27.78
N PRO A 56 -49.16 8.48 27.67
CA PRO A 56 -50.27 8.00 26.79
C PRO A 56 -51.18 9.10 26.16
N ASN A 57 -52.20 8.68 25.37
CA ASN A 57 -53.49 9.35 25.04
C ASN A 57 -53.50 10.70 24.26
N SER A 58 -54.47 11.08 23.39
CA SER A 58 -55.62 10.46 22.67
C SER A 58 -56.22 11.52 21.68
N PRO A 59 -57.24 11.25 20.82
CA PRO A 59 -57.44 10.13 19.89
C PRO A 59 -57.84 10.55 18.43
N LEU A 60 -57.98 9.52 17.59
CA LEU A 60 -58.39 9.42 16.16
C LEU A 60 -59.60 10.25 15.66
N VAL A 61 -59.57 10.67 14.37
CA VAL A 61 -60.73 10.75 13.42
C VAL A 61 -60.26 10.40 11.97
N TYR A 62 -61.18 9.97 11.11
CA TYR A 62 -61.01 9.52 9.71
C TYR A 62 -61.43 10.67 8.70
N SER A 63 -61.38 10.61 7.36
CA SER A 63 -61.34 9.51 6.38
C SER A 63 -60.77 9.92 5.00
N ASP A 64 -60.28 8.93 4.23
CA ASP A 64 -60.45 8.72 2.77
C ASP A 64 -60.03 9.73 1.67
N SER A 65 -59.99 9.19 0.44
CA SER A 65 -59.65 9.75 -0.88
C SER A 65 -60.43 8.92 -1.95
N PRO A 66 -60.34 9.10 -3.30
CA PRO A 66 -59.63 10.08 -4.14
C PRO A 66 -60.46 10.62 -5.35
N ASN A 67 -59.75 11.25 -6.33
CA ASN A 67 -60.01 11.28 -7.79
C ASN A 67 -60.88 12.37 -8.50
N ASN A 68 -60.29 12.85 -9.62
CA ASN A 68 -60.83 13.23 -10.94
C ASN A 68 -61.62 14.55 -11.20
N GLN A 69 -60.99 15.42 -12.02
CA GLN A 69 -61.44 16.18 -13.22
C GLN A 69 -62.94 16.24 -13.63
N PRO A 70 -63.35 17.23 -14.48
CA PRO A 70 -62.85 18.60 -14.75
C PRO A 70 -64.02 19.63 -14.89
N PRO A 71 -63.80 20.84 -15.45
CA PRO A 71 -64.87 21.54 -16.21
C PRO A 71 -64.42 22.13 -17.57
N THR A 72 -65.36 22.41 -18.49
CA THR A 72 -65.10 22.95 -19.85
C THR A 72 -66.33 23.70 -20.41
N VAL A 73 -66.13 24.65 -21.36
CA VAL A 73 -67.15 25.41 -22.15
C VAL A 73 -67.88 26.51 -21.32
N ALA A 74 -67.93 27.82 -21.62
CA ALA A 74 -68.16 28.64 -22.86
C ALA A 74 -69.67 28.72 -23.27
N PRO A 75 -70.17 29.56 -24.22
CA PRO A 75 -69.60 30.63 -25.09
C PRO A 75 -70.08 32.06 -24.68
N GLY A 76 -69.95 33.17 -25.44
CA GLY A 76 -69.10 33.50 -26.61
C GLY A 76 -69.69 34.52 -27.62
N SER A 77 -68.88 35.54 -27.99
CA SER A 77 -68.88 36.39 -29.22
C SER A 77 -70.12 37.16 -29.73
N THR A 78 -70.00 38.50 -29.77
CA THR A 78 -70.31 39.47 -30.88
C THR A 78 -70.05 40.91 -30.35
N GLY A 79 -69.86 42.00 -31.12
CA GLY A 79 -69.71 42.19 -32.57
C GLY A 79 -70.16 43.61 -33.02
N GLN A 80 -69.43 44.26 -33.95
CA GLN A 80 -69.83 45.49 -34.70
C GLN A 80 -69.97 46.84 -33.95
N PHE A 81 -70.01 48.04 -34.58
CA PHE A 81 -69.22 48.67 -35.68
C PHE A 81 -69.67 50.17 -35.83
N LEU A 82 -68.76 51.16 -35.77
CA LEU A 82 -69.00 52.62 -36.06
C LEU A 82 -70.04 53.34 -35.12
N ASP A 83 -70.30 54.66 -35.12
CA ASP A 83 -69.91 55.81 -35.97
C ASP A 83 -69.75 57.15 -35.14
N PRO A 84 -69.94 58.44 -35.57
CA PRO A 84 -68.87 59.45 -35.33
C PRO A 84 -69.22 60.88 -34.81
N ASN A 85 -68.16 61.67 -34.57
CA ASN A 85 -67.98 63.11 -34.93
C ASN A 85 -68.34 64.30 -33.98
N VAL A 86 -67.68 65.45 -34.26
CA VAL A 86 -67.88 66.87 -33.79
C VAL A 86 -67.31 67.32 -32.43
N GLY A 87 -66.47 68.38 -32.43
CA GLY A 87 -66.09 69.17 -31.22
C GLY A 87 -64.81 70.04 -31.33
N LEU A 88 -64.93 71.30 -31.81
CA LEU A 88 -63.90 72.37 -31.85
C LEU A 88 -64.53 73.68 -31.27
N PRO A 89 -63.82 74.78 -30.89
CA PRO A 89 -62.61 75.34 -31.53
C PRO A 89 -61.57 76.15 -30.67
N ALA A 90 -60.50 76.63 -31.34
CA ALA A 90 -59.72 77.89 -31.09
C ALA A 90 -58.94 78.06 -29.74
N SER A 91 -57.90 78.90 -29.60
CA SER A 91 -57.09 79.72 -30.53
C SER A 91 -55.70 80.00 -29.88
N GLY A 92 -54.60 80.19 -30.64
CA GLY A 92 -53.27 80.41 -30.03
C GLY A 92 -52.11 80.73 -31.00
N THR A 93 -51.90 82.02 -31.24
CA THR A 93 -51.00 82.70 -32.20
C THR A 93 -49.50 82.36 -32.23
N THR A 94 -48.97 82.19 -33.47
CA THR A 94 -47.67 82.66 -34.03
C THR A 94 -46.26 82.13 -33.66
N GLN A 95 -45.49 81.96 -34.75
CA GLN A 95 -44.05 82.25 -34.98
C GLN A 95 -42.96 81.25 -34.57
N THR A 96 -42.53 80.52 -35.60
CA THR A 96 -41.15 80.12 -35.93
C THR A 96 -40.01 80.75 -35.12
N THR A 97 -39.09 79.91 -34.63
CA THR A 97 -37.68 80.27 -34.54
C THR A 97 -36.83 79.05 -34.95
N SER A 98 -35.82 79.27 -35.79
CA SER A 98 -34.88 78.23 -36.20
C SER A 98 -33.94 77.88 -35.05
N THR A 99 -34.03 76.65 -34.53
CA THR A 99 -32.95 76.00 -33.78
C THR A 99 -32.40 74.85 -34.62
N ALA A 100 -31.07 74.79 -34.75
CA ALA A 100 -30.42 73.79 -35.60
C ALA A 100 -30.64 72.38 -35.03
N ASN A 101 -30.79 71.39 -35.91
CA ASN A 101 -30.82 69.97 -35.54
C ASN A 101 -29.47 69.59 -34.91
N HIS A 102 -29.40 69.65 -33.58
CA HIS A 102 -28.24 69.23 -32.82
C HIS A 102 -28.17 67.70 -32.91
N VAL A 103 -27.41 67.19 -33.88
CA VAL A 103 -27.04 65.77 -33.92
C VAL A 103 -26.43 65.43 -32.56
N PRO A 104 -27.01 64.46 -31.81
CA PRO A 104 -26.41 64.03 -30.56
C PRO A 104 -25.07 63.38 -30.89
N GLN A 105 -23.96 64.07 -30.60
CA GLN A 105 -22.65 63.43 -30.69
C GLN A 105 -22.66 62.25 -29.71
N PRO A 106 -22.17 61.06 -30.12
CA PRO A 106 -22.14 59.91 -29.24
C PRO A 106 -21.22 60.22 -28.06
N THR A 107 -21.82 60.43 -26.89
CA THR A 107 -21.09 60.61 -25.64
C THR A 107 -20.21 59.39 -25.42
N LYS A 108 -18.93 59.62 -25.15
CA LYS A 108 -17.96 58.53 -24.95
C LYS A 108 -18.30 57.79 -23.65
N ALA A 109 -19.12 56.74 -23.75
CA ALA A 109 -19.54 55.88 -22.65
C ALA A 109 -18.33 55.12 -22.07
N PHE A 110 -17.62 55.76 -21.16
CA PHE A 110 -16.32 55.31 -20.69
C PHE A 110 -16.43 54.17 -19.67
N SER A 111 -16.14 52.95 -20.14
CA SER A 111 -15.34 51.97 -19.40
C SER A 111 -15.85 51.44 -18.04
N TRP A 112 -17.16 51.24 -17.87
CA TRP A 112 -17.68 50.38 -16.77
C TRP A 112 -18.28 49.03 -17.24
N TRP A 113 -18.39 48.82 -18.54
CA TRP A 113 -19.14 47.68 -19.12
C TRP A 113 -18.36 46.35 -19.25
N TRP A 114 -17.08 46.32 -18.87
CA TRP A 114 -16.22 45.10 -18.87
C TRP A 114 -15.76 44.66 -17.47
N TRP A 115 -16.27 45.30 -16.40
CA TRP A 115 -15.78 45.05 -15.04
C TRP A 115 -16.05 43.62 -14.56
N TRP A 116 -17.15 43.00 -15.02
CA TRP A 116 -17.49 41.62 -14.66
C TRP A 116 -16.50 40.60 -15.24
N GLU A 117 -16.13 40.76 -16.52
CA GLU A 117 -15.14 39.89 -17.18
C GLU A 117 -13.73 40.10 -16.62
N ILE A 118 -13.36 41.34 -16.30
CA ILE A 118 -12.09 41.66 -15.65
C ILE A 118 -12.05 41.02 -14.25
N GLY A 119 -13.12 41.15 -13.46
CA GLY A 119 -13.25 40.50 -12.15
C GLY A 119 -13.17 38.97 -12.24
N ALA A 120 -13.84 38.35 -13.23
CA ALA A 120 -13.78 36.91 -13.45
C ALA A 120 -12.38 36.43 -13.90
N SER A 121 -11.71 37.20 -14.77
CA SER A 121 -10.31 36.91 -15.16
C SER A 121 -9.35 37.04 -13.97
N LEU A 122 -9.52 38.05 -13.11
CA LEU A 122 -8.75 38.20 -11.88
C LEU A 122 -9.00 37.05 -10.89
N LEU A 123 -10.25 36.61 -10.71
CA LEU A 123 -10.59 35.44 -9.88
C LEU A 123 -9.95 34.16 -10.40
N SER A 124 -9.86 33.98 -11.72
CA SER A 124 -9.15 32.87 -12.35
C SER A 124 -7.65 32.90 -12.05
N ILE A 125 -7.00 34.07 -12.22
CA ILE A 125 -5.58 34.27 -11.87
C ILE A 125 -5.32 34.01 -10.38
N ILE A 126 -6.18 34.51 -9.49
CA ILE A 126 -6.08 34.27 -8.04
C ILE A 126 -6.18 32.77 -7.72
N SER A 127 -7.10 32.06 -8.38
CA SER A 127 -7.26 30.60 -8.23
C SER A 127 -6.01 29.84 -8.68
N MET A 128 -5.39 30.26 -9.79
CA MET A 128 -4.12 29.70 -10.28
C MET A 128 -2.96 29.94 -9.30
N CYS A 129 -2.89 31.13 -8.68
CA CYS A 129 -1.91 31.44 -7.64
C CYS A 129 -2.13 30.61 -6.35
N LEU A 130 -3.39 30.34 -5.98
CA LEU A 130 -3.72 29.47 -4.84
C LEU A 130 -3.32 28.01 -5.09
N ILE A 131 -3.56 27.48 -6.30
CA ILE A 131 -3.08 26.16 -6.73
C ILE A 131 -1.56 26.09 -6.60
N MET A 132 -0.82 27.03 -7.20
CA MET A 132 0.64 27.12 -7.07
C MET A 132 1.10 27.11 -5.61
N THR A 133 0.43 27.88 -4.74
CA THR A 133 0.76 27.96 -3.31
C THR A 133 0.56 26.64 -2.58
N VAL A 134 -0.54 25.91 -2.87
CA VAL A 134 -0.78 24.55 -2.33
C VAL A 134 0.32 23.58 -2.79
N LEU A 135 0.68 23.62 -4.07
CA LEU A 135 1.71 22.73 -4.65
C LEU A 135 3.09 22.97 -4.03
N PHE A 136 3.55 24.22 -3.95
CA PHE A 136 4.83 24.55 -3.30
C PHE A 136 4.81 24.22 -1.79
N LYS A 137 3.68 24.37 -1.10
CA LYS A 137 3.59 23.99 0.33
C LYS A 137 3.67 22.48 0.53
N ALA A 138 3.08 21.68 -0.36
CA ALA A 138 2.97 20.22 -0.21
C ALA A 138 4.12 19.41 -0.82
N ASN A 139 4.80 19.91 -1.85
CA ASN A 139 5.80 19.15 -2.62
C ASN A 139 6.94 18.55 -1.76
N ASN A 140 7.21 17.25 -1.96
CA ASN A 140 8.23 16.45 -1.29
C ASN A 140 8.11 16.39 0.24
N LYS A 141 6.90 16.52 0.79
CA LYS A 141 6.62 16.34 2.23
C LYS A 141 5.73 15.12 2.47
N PRO A 142 5.79 14.51 3.67
CA PRO A 142 4.86 13.46 4.04
C PRO A 142 3.45 14.03 4.21
N LEU A 143 2.44 13.25 3.82
CA LEU A 143 1.03 13.64 3.85
C LEU A 143 0.55 13.95 5.28
N GLU A 144 1.12 13.30 6.30
CA GLU A 144 0.82 13.57 7.71
C GLU A 144 1.28 14.95 8.19
N SER A 145 2.25 15.58 7.52
CA SER A 145 2.65 16.98 7.81
C SER A 145 1.63 18.02 7.29
N TRP A 146 0.54 17.58 6.66
CA TRP A 146 -0.48 18.46 6.10
C TRP A 146 -1.46 18.97 7.16
N THR A 147 -1.22 20.20 7.64
CA THR A 147 -1.96 20.80 8.76
C THR A 147 -3.37 21.35 8.43
N LEU A 148 -3.92 21.10 7.24
CA LEU A 148 -5.25 21.62 6.85
C LEU A 148 -6.25 20.46 6.73
N PRO A 149 -7.51 20.62 7.19
CA PRO A 149 -8.49 19.54 7.21
C PRO A 149 -8.95 19.09 5.81
N ILE A 150 -8.73 19.92 4.79
CA ILE A 150 -9.02 19.59 3.39
C ILE A 150 -7.71 19.11 2.74
N GLN A 151 -7.73 17.91 2.14
CA GLN A 151 -6.57 17.32 1.47
C GLN A 151 -6.10 18.18 0.26
N PRO A 152 -4.80 18.15 -0.10
CA PRO A 152 -4.26 18.92 -1.22
C PRO A 152 -4.99 18.70 -2.55
N ASN A 153 -5.37 17.45 -2.86
CA ASN A 153 -6.09 17.09 -4.08
C ASN A 153 -7.44 17.82 -4.16
N SER A 154 -8.22 17.81 -3.08
CA SER A 154 -9.54 18.44 -3.01
C SER A 154 -9.45 19.97 -3.11
N LEU A 155 -8.40 20.59 -2.54
CA LEU A 155 -8.15 22.03 -2.73
C LEU A 155 -7.83 22.37 -4.17
N ILE A 156 -6.99 21.59 -4.85
CA ILE A 156 -6.69 21.78 -6.27
C ILE A 156 -7.97 21.68 -7.09
N ALA A 157 -8.77 20.61 -6.90
CA ALA A 157 -10.02 20.40 -7.63
C ALA A 157 -11.02 21.56 -7.45
N VAL A 158 -11.16 22.10 -6.24
CA VAL A 158 -12.00 23.28 -5.96
C VAL A 158 -11.46 24.52 -6.69
N PHE A 159 -10.17 24.83 -6.57
CA PHE A 159 -9.58 26.00 -7.20
C PHE A 159 -9.54 25.90 -8.74
N THR A 160 -9.35 24.71 -9.32
CA THR A 160 -9.44 24.54 -10.78
C THR A 160 -10.87 24.69 -11.28
N THR A 161 -11.87 24.24 -10.51
CA THR A 161 -13.28 24.42 -10.86
C THR A 161 -13.68 25.90 -10.83
N ILE A 162 -13.30 26.64 -9.78
CA ILE A 162 -13.53 28.09 -9.67
C ILE A 162 -12.75 28.84 -10.76
N GLY A 163 -11.48 28.50 -10.98
CA GLY A 163 -10.64 29.12 -12.00
C GLY A 163 -11.16 28.93 -13.42
N LYS A 164 -11.60 27.71 -13.76
CA LYS A 164 -12.19 27.35 -15.06
C LYS A 164 -13.52 28.05 -15.30
N THR A 165 -14.43 28.03 -14.32
CA THR A 165 -15.75 28.66 -14.47
C THR A 165 -15.64 30.18 -14.59
N ALA A 166 -14.78 30.82 -13.79
CA ALA A 166 -14.51 32.25 -13.91
C ALA A 166 -13.82 32.61 -15.25
N MET A 167 -12.89 31.79 -15.73
CA MET A 167 -12.26 31.95 -17.04
C MET A 167 -13.29 31.89 -18.20
N MET A 168 -14.23 30.95 -18.15
CA MET A 168 -15.24 30.79 -19.20
C MET A 168 -16.18 32.00 -19.33
N VAL A 169 -16.45 32.76 -18.26
CA VAL A 169 -17.22 34.01 -18.34
C VAL A 169 -16.55 35.03 -19.27
N ALA A 170 -15.22 35.13 -19.24
CA ALA A 170 -14.46 35.98 -20.15
C ALA A 170 -14.44 35.43 -21.59
N VAL A 171 -14.38 34.11 -21.77
CA VAL A 171 -14.42 33.47 -23.10
C VAL A 171 -15.77 33.70 -23.78
N THR A 172 -16.88 33.33 -23.14
CA THR A 172 -18.24 33.47 -23.67
C THR A 172 -18.54 34.92 -24.07
N SER A 173 -18.28 35.88 -23.18
CA SER A 173 -18.51 37.32 -23.44
C SER A 173 -17.66 37.88 -24.59
N CYS A 174 -16.40 37.45 -24.73
CA CYS A 174 -15.56 37.83 -25.86
C CYS A 174 -16.08 37.25 -27.18
N VAL A 175 -16.45 35.97 -27.22
CA VAL A 175 -17.05 35.35 -28.43
C VAL A 175 -18.35 36.06 -28.81
N SER A 176 -19.25 36.33 -27.86
CA SER A 176 -20.50 37.05 -28.14
C SER A 176 -20.27 38.49 -28.63
N GLN A 177 -19.22 39.20 -28.17
CA GLN A 177 -18.89 40.53 -28.72
C GLN A 177 -18.24 40.44 -30.11
N LEU A 178 -17.36 39.46 -30.35
CA LEU A 178 -16.71 39.25 -31.66
C LEU A 178 -17.73 38.94 -32.77
N LYS A 179 -18.90 38.36 -32.43
CA LYS A 179 -20.04 38.15 -33.32
C LYS A 179 -20.40 39.44 -34.08
N TRP A 180 -20.60 40.54 -33.38
CA TRP A 180 -20.99 41.84 -33.95
C TRP A 180 -19.90 42.45 -34.82
N ARG A 181 -18.62 42.20 -34.51
CA ARG A 181 -17.49 42.64 -35.33
C ARG A 181 -17.35 41.83 -36.62
N HIS A 182 -17.68 40.53 -36.60
CA HIS A 182 -17.64 39.68 -37.81
C HIS A 182 -18.66 40.10 -38.87
N PHE A 183 -19.82 40.61 -38.45
CA PHE A 183 -20.85 41.18 -39.33
C PHE A 183 -20.56 42.63 -39.79
N ARG A 184 -19.39 43.22 -39.50
CA ARG A 184 -18.91 44.49 -40.13
C ARG A 184 -18.35 44.28 -41.55
N ARG A 185 -18.82 43.25 -42.25
CA ARG A 185 -18.59 42.86 -43.65
C ARG A 185 -19.74 41.95 -44.10
N PRO A 186 -20.00 41.78 -45.41
CA PRO A 186 -20.90 40.76 -45.95
C PRO A 186 -20.63 39.35 -45.38
N ARG A 187 -21.62 38.80 -44.69
CA ARG A 187 -21.62 37.45 -44.08
C ARG A 187 -22.99 36.78 -44.18
N SER A 188 -23.02 35.45 -44.24
CA SER A 188 -24.27 34.68 -44.12
C SER A 188 -24.81 34.77 -42.69
N LEU A 189 -26.13 34.83 -42.53
CA LEU A 189 -26.79 35.03 -41.24
C LEU A 189 -26.64 33.84 -40.29
N VAL A 190 -26.44 32.61 -40.78
CA VAL A 190 -26.12 31.42 -39.95
C VAL A 190 -24.86 31.60 -39.09
N HIS A 191 -23.92 32.46 -39.50
CA HIS A 191 -22.77 32.79 -38.65
C HIS A 191 -23.19 33.42 -37.31
N LEU A 192 -24.38 34.02 -37.22
CA LEU A 192 -24.92 34.57 -35.98
C LEU A 192 -25.21 33.46 -34.95
N GLN A 193 -25.89 32.39 -35.39
CA GLN A 193 -26.20 31.21 -34.57
C GLN A 193 -24.93 30.44 -34.19
N LEU A 194 -24.04 30.23 -35.17
CA LEU A 194 -22.78 29.51 -34.97
C LEU A 194 -21.86 30.16 -33.92
N PHE A 195 -21.78 31.50 -33.89
CA PHE A 195 -21.08 32.23 -32.82
C PHE A 195 -21.79 32.13 -31.46
N ASP A 196 -23.12 32.08 -31.45
CA ASP A 196 -23.93 32.00 -30.25
C ASP A 196 -23.72 30.64 -29.56
N ASP A 197 -23.82 29.54 -30.31
CA ASP A 197 -23.58 28.19 -29.80
C ASP A 197 -22.12 27.94 -29.43
N ALA A 198 -21.16 28.51 -30.15
CA ALA A 198 -19.75 28.49 -29.76
C ALA A 198 -19.47 29.22 -28.44
N SER A 199 -20.31 30.19 -28.07
CA SER A 199 -20.23 30.86 -26.76
C SER A 199 -20.89 30.05 -25.63
N ARG A 200 -21.73 29.05 -25.95
CA ARG A 200 -22.43 28.16 -25.00
C ARG A 200 -21.59 26.97 -24.54
N GLY A 201 -20.66 26.45 -25.35
CA GLY A 201 -19.80 25.34 -24.92
C GLY A 201 -19.01 24.61 -26.01
N PRO A 202 -18.31 23.51 -25.65
CA PRO A 202 -17.32 22.85 -26.50
C PRO A 202 -17.86 22.31 -27.83
N TRP A 203 -19.12 21.84 -27.87
CA TRP A 203 -19.73 21.32 -29.09
C TRP A 203 -19.96 22.41 -30.14
N GLY A 204 -20.51 23.56 -29.74
CA GLY A 204 -20.66 24.72 -30.63
C GLY A 204 -19.30 25.29 -31.05
N ALA A 205 -18.32 25.29 -30.15
CA ALA A 205 -16.95 25.71 -30.46
C ALA A 205 -16.31 24.80 -31.51
N PHE A 206 -16.45 23.48 -31.39
CA PHE A 206 -16.01 22.49 -32.36
C PHE A 206 -16.70 22.68 -33.73
N MET A 207 -18.01 22.88 -33.76
CA MET A 207 -18.75 23.15 -35.00
C MET A 207 -18.32 24.49 -35.64
N LEU A 208 -18.00 25.51 -34.84
CA LEU A 208 -17.45 26.76 -35.37
C LEU A 208 -16.09 26.57 -36.03
N LEU A 209 -15.20 25.73 -35.47
CA LEU A 209 -13.91 25.41 -36.08
C LEU A 209 -14.07 24.64 -37.40
N LEU A 210 -15.03 23.71 -37.49
CA LEU A 210 -15.29 22.97 -38.73
C LEU A 210 -15.91 23.85 -39.83
N LEU A 211 -16.92 24.65 -39.49
CA LEU A 211 -17.75 25.37 -40.45
C LEU A 211 -17.18 26.75 -40.84
N MET A 212 -16.44 27.43 -39.94
CA MET A 212 -15.79 28.70 -40.27
C MET A 212 -14.34 28.52 -40.72
N ARG A 213 -14.08 28.82 -42.01
CA ARG A 213 -12.74 29.18 -42.51
C ARG A 213 -12.09 30.22 -41.59
N ALA A 214 -10.81 30.03 -41.25
CA ALA A 214 -10.03 30.76 -40.24
C ALA A 214 -9.72 32.27 -40.53
N ARG A 215 -10.69 33.00 -41.10
CA ARG A 215 -10.64 34.46 -41.34
C ARG A 215 -11.02 35.28 -40.10
N ALA A 216 -11.53 34.64 -39.04
CA ALA A 216 -11.89 35.25 -37.76
C ALA A 216 -10.99 34.70 -36.64
N VAL A 217 -9.69 35.00 -36.72
CA VAL A 217 -8.62 34.37 -35.90
C VAL A 217 -8.91 34.39 -34.39
N MET A 218 -9.37 35.53 -33.85
CA MET A 218 -9.68 35.65 -32.41
C MET A 218 -10.79 34.69 -31.96
N THR A 219 -11.86 34.55 -32.75
CA THR A 219 -12.95 33.60 -32.46
C THR A 219 -12.46 32.15 -32.56
N TRP A 220 -11.58 31.85 -33.52
CA TRP A 220 -10.94 30.55 -33.66
C TRP A 220 -10.07 30.20 -32.43
N LEU A 221 -9.29 31.16 -31.90
CA LEU A 221 -8.49 30.97 -30.69
C LEU A 221 -9.38 30.73 -29.45
N PHE A 222 -10.44 31.52 -29.26
CA PHE A 222 -11.40 31.26 -28.17
C PHE A 222 -12.10 29.91 -28.30
N ALA A 223 -12.48 29.49 -29.51
CA ALA A 223 -13.10 28.18 -29.74
C ALA A 223 -12.14 27.01 -29.42
N ILE A 224 -10.85 27.14 -29.75
CA ILE A 224 -9.82 26.18 -29.34
C ILE A 224 -9.71 26.10 -27.81
N ILE A 225 -9.72 27.24 -27.11
CA ILE A 225 -9.67 27.28 -25.64
C ILE A 225 -10.91 26.63 -25.02
N THR A 226 -12.11 26.88 -25.54
CA THR A 226 -13.34 26.23 -25.03
C THR A 226 -13.26 24.69 -25.10
N ILE A 227 -12.49 24.14 -26.05
CA ILE A 227 -12.24 22.69 -26.18
C ILE A 227 -11.10 22.24 -25.25
N LEU A 228 -9.97 22.96 -25.22
CA LEU A 228 -8.82 22.66 -24.35
C LEU A 228 -9.17 22.73 -22.85
N ALA A 229 -10.14 23.59 -22.47
CA ALA A 229 -10.65 23.69 -21.10
C ALA A 229 -11.28 22.38 -20.56
N LEU A 230 -11.58 21.40 -21.42
CA LEU A 230 -11.94 20.05 -21.00
C LEU A 230 -10.76 19.30 -20.36
N ALA A 231 -9.52 19.59 -20.77
CA ALA A 231 -8.31 18.95 -20.26
C ALA A 231 -7.86 19.47 -18.88
N ILE A 232 -8.39 20.61 -18.40
CA ILE A 232 -8.08 21.15 -17.06
C ILE A 232 -8.32 20.09 -15.98
N GLU A 233 -9.49 19.47 -15.94
CA GLU A 233 -9.87 18.54 -14.87
C GLU A 233 -9.04 17.24 -14.87
N PRO A 234 -8.85 16.54 -16.01
CA PRO A 234 -7.88 15.44 -16.11
C PRO A 234 -6.45 15.86 -15.73
N SER A 235 -5.99 17.05 -16.15
CA SER A 235 -4.66 17.53 -15.79
C SER A 235 -4.53 17.75 -14.28
N ALA A 236 -5.54 18.37 -13.64
CA ALA A 236 -5.59 18.65 -12.22
C ALA A 236 -5.47 17.38 -11.36
N GLN A 237 -6.20 16.32 -11.74
CA GLN A 237 -6.12 15.01 -11.10
C GLN A 237 -4.71 14.38 -11.19
N GLN A 238 -3.94 14.72 -12.23
CA GLN A 238 -2.59 14.17 -12.44
C GLN A 238 -1.47 15.05 -11.87
N ILE A 239 -1.73 16.29 -11.40
CA ILE A 239 -0.69 17.16 -10.81
C ILE A 239 -0.05 16.51 -9.57
N LEU A 240 -0.84 15.82 -8.74
CA LEU A 240 -0.33 15.13 -7.56
C LEU A 240 -0.05 13.65 -7.83
N GLU A 241 0.98 13.15 -7.17
CA GLU A 241 1.30 11.73 -7.02
C GLU A 241 1.58 11.45 -5.54
N PHE A 242 1.21 10.26 -5.07
CA PHE A 242 1.29 9.88 -3.66
C PHE A 242 2.22 8.68 -3.44
N PRO A 243 3.53 8.79 -3.75
CA PRO A 243 4.47 7.68 -3.59
C PRO A 243 4.67 7.31 -2.12
N ILE A 244 4.50 6.03 -1.81
CA ILE A 244 4.90 5.44 -0.53
C ILE A 244 6.43 5.36 -0.49
N ARG A 245 7.05 5.93 0.55
CA ARG A 245 8.49 5.89 0.79
C ARG A 245 8.79 5.21 2.12
N GLN A 246 9.97 4.59 2.24
CA GLN A 246 10.46 4.11 3.52
C GLN A 246 11.12 5.27 4.27
N SER A 247 10.65 5.50 5.49
CA SER A 247 11.10 6.59 6.37
C SER A 247 11.72 5.97 7.64
N PRO A 248 12.91 6.39 8.09
CA PRO A 248 13.52 5.84 9.30
C PRO A 248 12.77 6.34 10.53
N LEU A 249 12.35 5.43 11.41
CA LEU A 249 11.64 5.78 12.64
C LEU A 249 12.59 6.50 13.60
N THR A 250 12.32 7.77 13.87
CA THR A 250 13.11 8.58 14.80
C THR A 250 12.79 8.25 16.26
N ASN A 251 13.77 8.42 17.16
CA ASN A 251 13.66 8.22 18.60
C ASN A 251 13.45 6.77 19.10
N VAL A 252 13.26 5.79 18.21
CA VAL A 252 13.13 4.36 18.59
C VAL A 252 14.06 3.51 17.71
N SER A 253 14.77 2.55 18.33
CA SER A 253 15.64 1.59 17.64
C SER A 253 15.01 0.21 17.58
N ALA A 254 15.28 -0.55 16.52
CA ALA A 254 15.06 -1.99 16.50
C ALA A 254 16.04 -2.69 17.45
N GLU A 255 15.67 -3.80 18.08
CA GLU A 255 16.51 -4.50 19.07
C GLU A 255 16.53 -6.00 18.78
N ILE A 256 17.71 -6.64 18.88
CA ILE A 256 17.87 -8.10 18.68
C ILE A 256 18.81 -8.71 19.73
N GLY A 257 18.51 -9.92 20.18
CA GLY A 257 19.28 -10.65 21.17
C GLY A 257 20.74 -10.91 20.75
N LYS A 258 21.66 -10.63 21.67
CA LYS A 258 23.12 -10.73 21.53
C LYS A 258 23.76 -11.26 22.82
N ALA A 259 24.76 -12.11 22.70
CA ALA A 259 25.50 -12.66 23.82
C ALA A 259 26.97 -12.19 23.78
N ASP A 260 27.34 -11.26 24.66
CA ASP A 260 28.75 -10.93 24.97
C ASP A 260 29.28 -11.74 26.16
N ALA A 261 28.39 -12.24 27.01
CA ALA A 261 28.69 -13.21 28.05
C ALA A 261 27.51 -14.19 28.17
N TYR A 262 27.76 -15.40 28.70
CA TYR A 262 26.75 -16.40 28.96
C TYR A 262 26.75 -16.80 30.44
N TYR A 263 25.65 -16.50 31.13
CA TYR A 263 25.33 -17.04 32.45
C TYR A 263 23.99 -17.77 32.36
N SER A 264 24.03 -19.10 32.50
CA SER A 264 22.85 -19.96 32.45
C SER A 264 21.93 -19.74 33.66
N LYS A 265 20.61 -19.78 33.44
CA LYS A 265 19.58 -19.85 34.49
C LYS A 265 19.22 -21.30 34.84
N ALA A 266 19.57 -22.27 33.99
CA ALA A 266 19.36 -23.70 34.20
C ALA A 266 20.47 -24.40 35.01
N PHE A 267 21.68 -23.84 35.05
CA PHE A 267 22.85 -24.43 35.72
C PHE A 267 23.53 -23.45 36.67
N VAL A 268 23.71 -23.85 37.93
CA VAL A 268 24.32 -23.04 38.99
C VAL A 268 25.50 -23.79 39.61
N GLU A 269 26.52 -23.05 40.03
CA GLU A 269 27.69 -23.56 40.75
C GLU A 269 27.44 -23.57 42.26
N ASP A 270 27.76 -24.68 42.94
CA ASP A 270 27.68 -24.83 44.40
C ASP A 270 29.09 -25.04 44.97
N ARG A 271 29.35 -24.53 46.18
CA ARG A 271 30.68 -24.61 46.82
C ARG A 271 31.12 -26.05 47.14
N TYR A 272 30.19 -27.01 47.15
CA TYR A 272 30.46 -28.43 47.38
C TYR A 272 30.18 -29.34 46.17
N ARG A 273 29.69 -28.82 45.04
CA ARG A 273 29.39 -29.62 43.83
C ARG A 273 29.77 -28.87 42.56
N ALA A 274 30.52 -29.54 41.67
CA ALA A 274 31.08 -28.95 40.46
C ALA A 274 30.05 -28.26 39.53
N TYR A 275 28.80 -28.73 39.54
CA TYR A 275 27.63 -28.04 38.98
C TYR A 275 26.34 -28.63 39.59
N VAL A 276 25.26 -27.85 39.57
CA VAL A 276 23.91 -28.28 39.97
C VAL A 276 22.91 -27.82 38.91
N ILE A 277 22.06 -28.75 38.45
CA ILE A 277 20.89 -28.41 37.63
C ILE A 277 19.84 -27.82 38.57
N THR A 278 19.45 -26.57 38.36
CA THR A 278 18.31 -25.99 39.07
C THR A 278 17.03 -26.58 38.50
N GLN A 279 16.22 -27.27 39.32
CA GLN A 279 14.90 -27.76 38.92
C GLN A 279 13.90 -26.59 38.86
N ASN A 280 14.07 -25.72 37.86
CA ASN A 280 13.29 -24.50 37.61
C ASN A 280 12.70 -24.49 36.19
N ARG A 281 11.87 -23.48 35.89
CA ARG A 281 11.26 -23.32 34.57
C ARG A 281 12.29 -23.11 33.47
N ASP A 282 13.40 -22.43 33.76
CA ASP A 282 14.47 -22.16 32.80
C ASP A 282 15.16 -23.44 32.33
N SER A 283 15.39 -24.41 33.22
CA SER A 283 15.90 -25.75 32.85
C SER A 283 14.94 -26.51 31.92
N MET A 284 13.62 -26.40 32.16
CA MET A 284 12.61 -26.99 31.28
C MET A 284 12.52 -26.27 29.93
N ASN A 285 12.62 -24.93 29.91
CA ASN A 285 12.65 -24.14 28.67
C ASN A 285 13.88 -24.50 27.82
N LEU A 286 15.04 -24.66 28.43
CA LEU A 286 16.27 -25.09 27.76
C LEU A 286 16.11 -26.49 27.18
N GLN A 287 15.59 -27.46 27.95
CA GLN A 287 15.32 -28.82 27.45
C GLN A 287 14.29 -28.82 26.32
N ALA A 288 13.20 -28.05 26.43
CA ALA A 288 12.20 -27.89 25.37
C ALA A 288 12.81 -27.28 24.11
N SER A 289 13.76 -26.34 24.23
CA SER A 289 14.46 -25.77 23.07
C SER A 289 15.33 -26.81 22.34
N ILE A 290 15.97 -27.74 23.06
CA ILE A 290 16.73 -28.85 22.48
C ILE A 290 15.77 -29.82 21.75
N VAL A 291 14.63 -30.17 22.37
CA VAL A 291 13.62 -31.03 21.75
C VAL A 291 12.98 -30.39 20.50
N ASN A 292 12.72 -29.07 20.53
CA ASN A 292 12.26 -28.33 19.36
C ASN A 292 13.34 -28.28 18.25
N GLY A 293 14.61 -28.10 18.61
CA GLY A 293 15.73 -28.21 17.67
C GLY A 293 15.81 -29.60 17.02
N ILE A 294 15.63 -30.67 17.81
CA ILE A 294 15.54 -32.04 17.29
C ILE A 294 14.36 -32.19 16.31
N ALA A 295 13.20 -31.60 16.62
CA ALA A 295 12.00 -31.68 15.79
C ALA A 295 11.99 -30.71 14.58
N GLY A 296 13.05 -29.94 14.34
CA GLY A 296 13.12 -28.92 13.29
C GLY A 296 12.27 -27.67 13.54
N THR A 297 11.71 -27.49 14.74
CA THR A 297 10.82 -26.38 15.12
C THR A 297 11.58 -25.22 15.79
N VAL A 298 12.72 -24.84 15.21
CA VAL A 298 13.61 -23.79 15.72
C VAL A 298 12.88 -22.45 15.77
N SER A 299 12.65 -21.94 16.97
CA SER A 299 12.09 -20.60 17.17
C SER A 299 13.09 -19.52 16.72
N PRO A 300 12.65 -18.44 16.03
CA PRO A 300 13.54 -17.38 15.59
C PRO A 300 14.20 -16.66 16.79
N PRO A 301 15.36 -16.00 16.59
CA PRO A 301 16.03 -15.23 17.65
C PRO A 301 15.09 -14.14 18.17
N THR A 302 15.09 -13.91 19.49
CA THR A 302 14.28 -12.85 20.09
C THR A 302 14.70 -11.48 19.55
N PHE A 303 13.79 -10.81 18.84
CA PHE A 303 13.94 -9.45 18.36
C PHE A 303 12.68 -8.62 18.65
N LYS A 304 12.84 -7.30 18.65
CA LYS A 304 11.78 -6.31 18.82
C LYS A 304 11.89 -5.30 17.69
N CYS A 305 10.93 -5.37 16.76
CA CYS A 305 10.69 -4.30 15.80
C CYS A 305 9.57 -3.41 16.39
N PRO A 306 9.79 -2.10 16.60
CA PRO A 306 8.82 -1.25 17.26
C PRO A 306 7.70 -0.80 16.32
N ASP A 307 6.44 -0.83 16.77
CA ASP A 307 5.33 -0.26 16.01
C ASP A 307 5.55 1.26 15.76
N PRO A 308 5.21 1.80 14.57
CA PRO A 308 4.57 1.16 13.41
C PRO A 308 5.57 0.71 12.32
N ALA A 309 6.80 0.32 12.68
CA ALA A 309 7.79 -0.11 11.70
C ALA A 309 7.41 -1.43 11.03
N LEU A 310 7.63 -1.49 9.71
CA LEU A 310 7.33 -2.66 8.88
C LEU A 310 8.60 -3.40 8.43
N GLU A 311 9.77 -2.80 8.64
CA GLU A 311 11.08 -3.38 8.34
C GLU A 311 12.08 -2.96 9.42
N CYS A 312 12.88 -3.91 9.90
CA CYS A 312 13.93 -3.67 10.90
C CYS A 312 15.25 -4.27 10.43
N VAL A 313 16.32 -3.47 10.48
CA VAL A 313 17.62 -3.77 9.89
C VAL A 313 18.73 -3.52 10.90
N TRP A 314 19.55 -4.54 11.16
CA TRP A 314 20.70 -4.46 12.08
C TRP A 314 22.00 -4.50 11.29
N SER A 315 23.02 -3.76 11.75
CA SER A 315 24.38 -3.90 11.24
C SER A 315 25.04 -5.17 11.78
N ASN A 316 25.96 -5.75 11.00
CA ASN A 316 26.70 -6.96 11.37
C ASN A 316 27.34 -6.84 12.76
N PHE A 317 27.18 -7.88 13.59
CA PHE A 317 27.72 -7.93 14.94
C PHE A 317 28.22 -9.33 15.31
N ASN A 318 29.16 -9.40 16.25
CA ASN A 318 29.66 -10.65 16.81
C ASN A 318 28.84 -11.01 18.06
N THR A 319 28.59 -12.30 18.28
CA THR A 319 27.87 -12.85 19.44
C THR A 319 28.42 -14.24 19.76
N LEU A 320 28.32 -14.69 21.01
CA LEU A 320 28.38 -16.12 21.30
C LEU A 320 27.24 -16.84 20.57
N ALA A 321 27.56 -18.04 20.10
CA ALA A 321 26.70 -18.99 19.42
C ALA A 321 27.29 -20.40 19.64
N ILE A 322 26.48 -21.43 19.42
CA ILE A 322 26.92 -22.82 19.38
C ILE A 322 26.97 -23.23 17.90
N CYS A 323 28.09 -23.81 17.47
CA CYS A 323 28.25 -24.35 16.13
C CYS A 323 28.03 -25.86 16.15
N SER A 324 27.49 -26.39 15.05
CA SER A 324 27.53 -27.81 14.74
C SER A 324 28.59 -28.08 13.67
N ASP A 325 29.10 -29.31 13.67
CA ASP A 325 29.87 -29.91 12.58
C ASP A 325 29.42 -31.36 12.44
N PHE A 326 29.44 -31.91 11.23
CA PHE A 326 28.95 -33.25 10.94
C PHE A 326 29.91 -33.98 10.00
N GLN A 327 30.52 -35.05 10.50
CA GLN A 327 31.40 -35.92 9.74
C GLN A 327 30.77 -37.31 9.59
N ASN A 328 30.54 -37.75 8.36
CA ASN A 328 30.18 -39.13 8.08
C ASN A 328 31.43 -40.02 8.22
N VAL A 329 31.45 -40.84 9.28
CA VAL A 329 32.55 -41.76 9.60
C VAL A 329 32.23 -43.23 9.28
N THR A 330 31.06 -43.55 8.71
CA THR A 330 30.55 -44.93 8.56
C THR A 330 31.50 -45.87 7.81
N SER A 331 32.26 -45.36 6.82
CA SER A 331 33.26 -46.12 6.07
C SER A 331 34.57 -46.39 6.82
N SER A 332 34.74 -45.85 8.03
CA SER A 332 35.97 -45.89 8.82
C SER A 332 35.80 -46.48 10.23
N VAL A 333 34.57 -46.80 10.64
CA VAL A 333 34.30 -47.51 11.91
C VAL A 333 34.70 -48.98 11.78
N THR A 334 35.63 -49.43 12.62
CA THR A 334 35.99 -50.85 12.74
C THR A 334 35.15 -51.52 13.81
N HIS A 335 34.68 -52.74 13.55
CA HIS A 335 33.88 -53.50 14.52
C HIS A 335 34.47 -54.89 14.81
N ASN A 336 34.32 -55.35 16.05
CA ASN A 336 34.73 -56.68 16.51
C ASN A 336 33.55 -57.33 17.24
N CYS A 337 33.01 -58.42 16.68
CA CYS A 337 31.83 -59.11 17.21
C CYS A 337 32.20 -60.47 17.81
N THR A 338 31.92 -60.66 19.10
CA THR A 338 32.17 -61.90 19.85
C THR A 338 30.85 -62.54 20.29
N GLY A 339 30.61 -63.80 19.91
CA GLY A 339 29.42 -64.57 20.28
C GLY A 339 28.79 -65.30 19.10
N THR A 340 27.66 -65.96 19.34
CA THR A 340 26.88 -66.66 18.30
C THR A 340 25.46 -66.12 18.19
N ALA A 341 24.87 -66.17 16.99
CA ALA A 341 23.53 -65.62 16.71
C ALA A 341 22.37 -66.33 17.46
N THR A 342 22.64 -67.43 18.15
CA THR A 342 21.71 -68.16 19.04
C THR A 342 21.91 -67.80 20.53
N SER A 343 22.67 -66.75 20.82
CA SER A 343 23.15 -66.37 22.16
C SER A 343 23.37 -64.86 22.24
N LEU A 344 24.12 -64.39 23.25
CA LEU A 344 24.62 -63.01 23.28
C LEU A 344 25.72 -62.82 22.23
N LEU A 345 25.48 -61.97 21.23
CA LEU A 345 26.48 -61.44 20.30
C LEU A 345 26.86 -60.03 20.74
N ARG A 346 28.07 -59.85 21.25
CA ARG A 346 28.63 -58.55 21.64
C ARG A 346 29.44 -57.97 20.49
N CYS A 347 28.94 -56.91 19.86
CA CYS A 347 29.66 -56.16 18.83
C CYS A 347 30.23 -54.86 19.40
N ASN A 348 31.55 -54.77 19.44
CA ASN A 348 32.27 -53.56 19.82
C ASN A 348 32.62 -52.73 18.57
N TYR A 349 32.29 -51.43 18.56
CA TYR A 349 32.53 -50.50 17.46
C TYR A 349 33.50 -49.39 17.87
N THR A 350 34.70 -49.39 17.27
CA THR A 350 35.72 -48.36 17.46
C THR A 350 35.57 -47.27 16.39
N ILE A 351 35.36 -46.03 16.83
CA ILE A 351 35.10 -44.88 15.95
C ILE A 351 36.36 -43.99 15.87
N PRO A 352 36.98 -43.79 14.68
CA PRO A 352 38.18 -42.98 14.55
C PRO A 352 37.91 -41.49 14.79
N GLY A 353 38.96 -40.74 15.15
CA GLY A 353 38.87 -39.32 15.50
C GLY A 353 38.37 -39.04 16.93
N ARG A 354 37.82 -40.05 17.61
CA ARG A 354 37.41 -39.96 19.02
C ARG A 354 38.63 -39.96 19.94
N ILE A 355 38.73 -38.99 20.84
CA ILE A 355 39.87 -38.91 21.79
C ILE A 355 39.70 -39.98 22.87
N ASN A 356 40.75 -40.77 23.09
CA ASN A 356 40.81 -41.71 24.22
C ASN A 356 40.75 -40.94 25.55
N GLY A 357 39.80 -41.33 26.42
CA GLY A 357 39.43 -40.61 27.64
C GLY A 357 38.39 -41.41 28.42
N ASP A 358 37.18 -40.87 28.57
CA ASP A 358 36.17 -41.41 29.51
C ASP A 358 35.00 -42.22 28.90
N ASP A 359 34.74 -42.15 27.59
CA ASP A 359 33.45 -42.60 27.02
C ASP A 359 33.56 -43.68 25.91
N GLY A 360 34.76 -44.20 25.70
CA GLY A 360 35.05 -45.53 25.16
C GLY A 360 34.65 -45.90 23.73
N ASP A 361 35.04 -47.13 23.40
CA ASP A 361 34.49 -48.01 22.38
C ASP A 361 32.94 -48.15 22.54
N VAL A 362 32.20 -48.20 21.42
CA VAL A 362 30.73 -48.30 21.45
C VAL A 362 30.31 -49.77 21.40
N VAL A 363 29.92 -50.32 22.55
CA VAL A 363 29.48 -51.71 22.67
C VAL A 363 27.98 -51.84 22.44
N LEU A 364 27.61 -52.58 21.40
CA LEU A 364 26.24 -53.03 21.12
C LEU A 364 26.16 -54.54 21.30
N ASP A 365 25.51 -54.97 22.39
CA ASP A 365 25.10 -56.36 22.56
C ASP A 365 23.82 -56.64 21.77
N TYR A 366 23.65 -57.90 21.36
CA TYR A 366 22.44 -58.49 20.78
C TYR A 366 22.16 -59.81 21.47
N SER A 367 20.91 -60.08 21.85
CA SER A 367 20.49 -61.36 22.44
C SER A 367 19.15 -61.82 21.87
N LEU A 368 19.03 -63.13 21.67
CA LEU A 368 17.75 -63.83 21.55
C LEU A 368 17.41 -64.46 22.90
N GLU A 369 16.53 -63.83 23.67
CA GLU A 369 16.02 -64.43 24.90
C GLU A 369 15.02 -65.55 24.59
N ASN A 370 15.38 -66.78 24.95
CA ASN A 370 14.42 -67.89 25.02
C ASN A 370 13.60 -67.73 26.31
N SER A 371 12.36 -67.24 26.19
CA SER A 371 11.36 -67.27 27.26
C SER A 371 10.89 -68.71 27.51
N GLY A 372 11.65 -69.44 28.34
CA GLY A 372 11.57 -70.89 28.49
C GLY A 372 10.38 -71.42 29.28
N SER A 373 9.16 -71.33 28.75
CA SER A 373 8.00 -72.11 29.26
C SER A 373 6.92 -72.38 28.19
N SER A 374 7.07 -73.52 27.49
CA SER A 374 5.99 -74.41 27.03
C SER A 374 4.61 -73.85 26.57
N SER A 375 4.56 -72.85 25.69
CA SER A 375 3.57 -72.75 24.59
C SER A 375 3.80 -71.49 23.74
N MET A 376 3.95 -71.65 22.41
CA MET A 376 4.18 -70.55 21.45
C MET A 376 5.26 -69.54 21.90
N GLY A 377 6.50 -70.02 22.05
CA GLY A 377 7.64 -69.21 22.50
C GLY A 377 7.93 -68.00 21.60
N TYR A 378 7.81 -66.81 22.17
CA TYR A 378 8.12 -65.53 21.53
C TYR A 378 9.63 -65.34 21.41
N ARG A 379 10.08 -64.66 20.33
CA ARG A 379 11.49 -64.30 20.10
C ARG A 379 11.64 -62.79 20.09
N ASN A 380 11.96 -62.21 21.24
CA ASN A 380 12.27 -60.78 21.34
C ASN A 380 13.71 -60.53 20.87
N MET A 381 13.94 -59.43 20.16
CA MET A 381 15.27 -59.01 19.72
C MET A 381 15.79 -57.95 20.70
N VAL A 382 16.52 -58.38 21.71
CA VAL A 382 17.03 -57.49 22.76
C VAL A 382 18.45 -57.09 22.41
N PHE A 383 18.62 -55.89 21.87
CA PHE A 383 19.93 -55.24 21.83
C PHE A 383 20.27 -54.69 23.23
N ARG A 384 21.52 -54.32 23.52
CA ARG A 384 21.91 -53.67 24.78
C ARG A 384 23.12 -52.75 24.55
N SER A 385 22.97 -51.47 24.84
CA SER A 385 24.11 -50.55 24.96
C SER A 385 24.53 -50.46 26.43
N VAL A 386 25.65 -51.09 26.80
CA VAL A 386 26.18 -51.07 28.16
C VAL A 386 27.27 -49.99 28.25
N PRO A 387 27.19 -49.00 29.17
CA PRO A 387 28.29 -48.08 29.37
C PRO A 387 29.52 -48.82 29.92
N ALA A 388 30.71 -48.41 29.52
CA ALA A 388 31.91 -48.85 30.20
C ALA A 388 31.85 -48.37 31.66
N VAL A 389 31.90 -49.31 32.61
CA VAL A 389 31.76 -49.12 34.06
C VAL A 389 30.33 -48.86 34.57
N GLY A 390 29.74 -49.89 35.20
CA GLY A 390 29.14 -49.71 36.54
C GLY A 390 27.66 -49.29 36.70
N VAL A 391 26.78 -49.50 35.72
CA VAL A 391 25.34 -49.12 35.83
C VAL A 391 24.40 -50.31 35.51
N ASP A 392 23.20 -50.29 36.10
CA ASP A 392 22.24 -51.40 36.16
C ASP A 392 21.84 -52.06 34.83
N SER A 393 21.61 -53.38 34.90
CA SER A 393 21.43 -54.27 33.75
C SER A 393 20.07 -54.17 33.03
N ASN A 394 19.06 -53.49 33.59
CA ASN A 394 17.66 -53.66 33.17
C ASN A 394 17.19 -52.76 32.00
N ARG A 395 18.10 -52.30 31.12
CA ARG A 395 17.73 -51.56 29.90
C ARG A 395 17.75 -52.45 28.66
N MET A 396 16.73 -52.30 27.81
CA MET A 396 16.53 -53.04 26.56
C MET A 396 16.74 -52.13 25.34
N GLY A 397 17.48 -52.63 24.35
CA GLY A 397 17.33 -52.29 22.93
C GLY A 397 17.92 -50.97 22.42
N SER A 398 19.09 -51.02 21.76
CA SER A 398 19.58 -49.93 20.89
C SER A 398 19.97 -50.40 19.48
N LEU A 399 19.31 -49.85 18.46
CA LEU A 399 19.71 -49.85 17.04
C LEU A 399 20.47 -48.58 16.64
N VAL A 400 20.28 -47.48 17.37
CA VAL A 400 20.90 -46.17 17.13
C VAL A 400 21.31 -45.61 18.48
N SER A 401 22.60 -45.27 18.63
CA SER A 401 23.15 -44.60 19.81
C SER A 401 23.86 -43.33 19.37
N VAL A 402 23.41 -42.18 19.87
CA VAL A 402 24.04 -40.88 19.62
C VAL A 402 24.82 -40.47 20.86
N LYS A 403 26.15 -40.40 20.73
CA LYS A 403 27.04 -39.89 21.77
C LYS A 403 27.51 -38.48 21.40
N VAL A 404 27.31 -37.53 22.32
CA VAL A 404 27.66 -36.12 22.12
C VAL A 404 28.98 -35.83 22.83
N LYS A 405 29.91 -35.14 22.16
CA LYS A 405 31.04 -34.49 22.83
C LYS A 405 30.88 -32.98 22.70
N GLY A 406 30.91 -32.27 23.82
CA GLY A 406 31.18 -30.84 23.85
C GLY A 406 32.66 -30.54 23.78
N ASP A 407 33.04 -29.55 22.98
CA ASP A 407 34.39 -28.99 22.94
C ASP A 407 34.31 -27.49 22.59
N ILE A 408 35.33 -26.73 22.95
CA ILE A 408 35.43 -25.30 22.59
C ILE A 408 36.60 -25.19 21.59
N PRO A 409 36.31 -25.06 20.28
CA PRO A 409 37.36 -25.17 19.26
C PRO A 409 38.37 -24.02 19.38
N SER A 410 39.60 -24.37 19.74
CA SER A 410 40.75 -23.48 19.94
C SER A 410 41.16 -22.68 18.69
N ASN A 411 40.61 -23.04 17.52
CA ASN A 411 40.72 -22.28 16.28
C ASN A 411 39.85 -21.01 16.27
N ASN A 412 38.74 -20.99 17.01
CA ASN A 412 37.77 -19.88 17.03
C ASN A 412 37.87 -19.05 18.32
N LEU A 413 37.99 -19.72 19.47
CA LEU A 413 38.04 -19.13 20.80
C LEU A 413 39.29 -19.62 21.54
N GLU A 414 40.09 -18.70 22.04
CA GLU A 414 41.28 -18.97 22.86
C GLU A 414 40.92 -18.74 24.33
N MET A 415 41.17 -19.71 25.21
CA MET A 415 40.96 -19.48 26.64
C MET A 415 42.06 -18.54 27.17
N GLU A 416 41.66 -17.48 27.86
CA GLU A 416 42.58 -16.55 28.53
C GLU A 416 42.69 -17.04 29.99
N ASP A 417 43.86 -17.59 30.36
CA ASP A 417 44.09 -18.41 31.57
C ASP A 417 43.83 -17.67 32.90
N SER A 418 42.55 -17.51 33.23
CA SER A 418 42.07 -16.93 34.48
C SER A 418 40.69 -17.48 34.83
N ILE A 419 40.61 -18.26 35.92
CA ILE A 419 39.35 -18.43 36.64
C ILE A 419 39.17 -17.17 37.47
N SER A 420 38.21 -16.32 37.07
CA SER A 420 37.92 -15.08 37.77
C SER A 420 36.73 -15.25 38.72
N GLU A 421 36.91 -14.89 39.99
CA GLU A 421 35.81 -14.78 40.95
C GLU A 421 34.97 -13.54 40.62
N ALA A 422 33.64 -13.66 40.61
CA ALA A 422 32.76 -12.51 40.45
C ALA A 422 32.49 -11.82 41.81
N GLY A 423 32.33 -10.50 41.78
CA GLY A 423 31.94 -9.72 42.95
C GLY A 423 30.53 -10.04 43.48
N GLU A 424 30.28 -9.59 44.72
CA GLU A 424 29.11 -9.96 45.53
C GLU A 424 27.74 -9.91 44.82
N PRO A 425 26.80 -10.82 45.19
CA PRO A 425 25.46 -10.87 44.61
C PRO A 425 24.69 -9.56 44.89
N GLY A 426 24.28 -8.88 43.81
CA GLY A 426 23.54 -7.61 43.88
C GLY A 426 23.92 -6.59 42.81
N LYS A 427 24.98 -6.82 42.03
CA LYS A 427 25.41 -5.94 40.91
C LYS A 427 24.99 -6.52 39.55
N PRO A 428 24.71 -5.68 38.52
CA PRO A 428 23.96 -6.09 37.32
C PRO A 428 24.70 -6.96 36.28
N ASN A 429 25.92 -7.41 36.57
CA ASN A 429 26.68 -8.36 35.72
C ASN A 429 26.98 -9.61 36.55
N ILE A 430 26.07 -10.58 36.56
CA ILE A 430 26.15 -11.76 37.43
C ILE A 430 26.77 -12.92 36.65
N MET A 431 28.05 -13.19 36.83
CA MET A 431 28.75 -14.29 36.12
C MET A 431 28.78 -15.62 36.92
N GLY A 432 28.08 -15.70 38.05
CA GLY A 432 28.18 -16.82 39.00
C GLY A 432 29.35 -16.64 39.96
N ALA A 433 29.70 -17.67 40.73
CA ALA A 433 30.89 -17.60 41.59
C ALA A 433 32.16 -17.52 40.73
N THR A 434 32.27 -18.37 39.70
CA THR A 434 33.42 -18.37 38.78
C THR A 434 33.02 -18.43 37.30
N TYR A 435 33.89 -17.89 36.45
CA TYR A 435 33.73 -17.93 34.99
C TYR A 435 35.08 -18.09 34.26
N HIS A 436 34.99 -18.54 33.01
CA HIS A 436 36.09 -18.58 32.05
C HIS A 436 35.96 -17.44 31.04
N SER A 437 37.10 -16.88 30.61
CA SER A 437 37.18 -15.86 29.56
C SER A 437 37.77 -16.44 28.28
N PHE A 438 37.15 -16.11 27.15
CA PHE A 438 37.50 -16.62 25.82
C PHE A 438 37.67 -15.50 24.82
N LYS A 439 38.84 -15.44 24.18
CA LYS A 439 39.21 -14.43 23.20
C LYS A 439 38.94 -14.94 21.79
N SER A 440 38.11 -14.22 21.04
CA SER A 440 37.79 -14.55 19.65
C SER A 440 38.98 -14.25 18.73
N LYS A 441 39.51 -15.28 18.07
CA LYS A 441 40.63 -15.13 17.12
C LYS A 441 40.28 -14.30 15.88
N SER A 442 39.00 -14.27 15.49
CA SER A 442 38.51 -13.53 14.34
C SER A 442 38.13 -12.07 14.62
N SER A 443 37.90 -11.69 15.88
CA SER A 443 37.43 -10.33 16.24
C SER A 443 38.20 -9.64 17.37
N GLY A 444 39.11 -10.35 18.05
CA GLY A 444 39.85 -9.86 19.21
C GLY A 444 39.01 -9.66 20.48
N ARG A 445 37.70 -9.86 20.42
CA ARG A 445 36.75 -9.63 21.52
C ARG A 445 36.84 -10.75 22.55
N VAL A 446 36.78 -10.39 23.83
CA VAL A 446 36.68 -11.33 24.95
C VAL A 446 35.22 -11.61 25.28
N TYR A 447 34.90 -12.86 25.53
CA TYR A 447 33.59 -13.40 25.87
C TYR A 447 33.67 -14.21 27.15
N ASN A 448 32.77 -13.99 28.10
CA ASN A 448 32.81 -14.66 29.40
C ASN A 448 31.70 -15.72 29.51
N ILE A 449 32.02 -16.91 30.01
CA ILE A 449 31.06 -18.02 30.17
C ILE A 449 31.17 -18.57 31.59
N SER A 450 30.05 -18.69 32.31
CA SER A 450 30.06 -19.20 33.69
C SER A 450 30.48 -20.66 33.77
N ARG A 451 31.22 -21.03 34.81
CA ARG A 451 31.89 -22.35 34.91
C ARG A 451 30.93 -23.53 34.88
N ALA A 452 29.73 -23.38 35.45
CA ALA A 452 28.70 -24.41 35.45
C ALA A 452 27.98 -24.58 34.08
N ALA A 453 27.96 -23.55 33.23
CA ALA A 453 27.17 -23.58 31.99
C ALA A 453 27.73 -24.53 30.92
N ILE A 454 29.06 -24.57 30.76
CA ILE A 454 29.73 -25.44 29.78
C ILE A 454 29.44 -26.93 30.05
N PRO A 455 29.78 -27.51 31.23
CA PRO A 455 29.46 -28.90 31.53
C PRO A 455 27.95 -29.13 31.63
N GLY A 456 27.17 -28.15 32.13
CA GLY A 456 25.71 -28.26 32.25
C GLY A 456 25.01 -28.46 30.90
N VAL A 457 25.26 -27.58 29.92
CA VAL A 457 24.65 -27.68 28.58
C VAL A 457 25.02 -29.00 27.91
N PHE A 458 26.30 -29.38 27.93
CA PHE A 458 26.74 -30.62 27.28
C PHE A 458 26.27 -31.88 28.01
N ALA A 459 26.20 -31.90 29.35
CA ALA A 459 25.62 -33.02 30.09
C ALA A 459 24.10 -33.16 29.82
N ASN A 460 23.37 -32.05 29.69
CA ASN A 460 21.95 -32.07 29.34
C ASN A 460 21.72 -32.59 27.90
N LEU A 461 22.56 -32.15 26.95
CA LEU A 461 22.59 -32.69 25.59
C LEU A 461 22.91 -34.19 25.58
N VAL A 462 23.95 -34.65 26.28
CA VAL A 462 24.28 -36.08 26.40
C VAL A 462 23.10 -36.86 26.99
N ASN A 463 22.46 -36.37 28.04
CA ASN A 463 21.34 -37.07 28.69
C ASN A 463 20.08 -37.16 27.82
N LEU A 464 19.81 -36.16 26.96
CA LEU A 464 18.69 -36.17 26.00
C LEU A 464 19.00 -36.98 24.74
N LEU A 465 20.24 -36.94 24.26
CA LEU A 465 20.64 -37.51 22.97
C LEU A 465 21.18 -38.95 23.10
N ASN A 466 21.59 -39.41 24.29
CA ASN A 466 21.91 -40.81 24.59
C ASN A 466 20.64 -41.67 24.70
N THR A 467 19.91 -41.72 23.59
CA THR A 467 18.70 -42.52 23.36
C THR A 467 19.05 -43.85 22.69
N SER A 468 18.09 -44.77 22.67
CA SER A 468 18.25 -46.14 22.17
C SER A 468 16.94 -46.64 21.56
N GLN A 469 16.96 -47.08 20.30
CA GLN A 469 15.76 -47.61 19.64
C GLN A 469 15.70 -49.13 19.71
N VAL A 470 14.61 -49.70 20.23
CA VAL A 470 14.35 -51.16 20.17
C VAL A 470 13.97 -51.57 18.75
N GLY A 471 14.59 -52.64 18.23
CA GLY A 471 14.27 -53.21 16.92
C GLY A 471 13.17 -54.28 17.00
N TYR A 472 12.11 -54.14 16.22
CA TYR A 472 11.00 -55.10 16.17
C TYR A 472 11.01 -55.97 14.90
N LYS A 473 10.50 -57.21 14.99
CA LYS A 473 10.47 -58.15 13.86
C LYS A 473 9.14 -58.05 13.10
N PRO A 474 9.12 -57.89 11.76
CA PRO A 474 7.87 -57.79 11.01
C PRO A 474 6.93 -58.98 11.24
N GLY A 475 5.66 -58.70 11.60
CA GLY A 475 4.59 -59.71 11.67
C GLY A 475 3.68 -59.69 12.89
N TYR A 476 4.03 -58.96 13.97
CA TYR A 476 3.26 -58.94 15.23
C TYR A 476 3.04 -57.51 15.77
N ARG A 477 2.13 -57.33 16.73
CA ARG A 477 1.93 -56.06 17.47
C ARG A 477 1.90 -56.31 18.97
N THR A 478 2.95 -55.91 19.68
CA THR A 478 2.93 -55.67 21.13
C THR A 478 3.59 -54.33 21.39
N VAL A 479 2.78 -53.28 21.51
CA VAL A 479 3.24 -51.95 21.92
C VAL A 479 3.38 -51.94 23.43
N THR A 480 4.60 -51.82 23.93
CA THR A 480 4.91 -51.38 25.30
C THR A 480 4.89 -49.85 25.30
N PRO A 481 3.84 -49.18 25.85
CA PRO A 481 3.61 -47.74 25.71
C PRO A 481 4.44 -46.88 26.68
N ASP A 482 5.65 -47.33 27.00
CA ASP A 482 6.46 -46.90 28.16
C ASP A 482 7.31 -45.64 27.88
N GLU A 483 7.59 -45.35 26.60
CA GLU A 483 8.48 -44.26 26.18
C GLU A 483 7.71 -43.01 25.77
N ALA A 484 7.67 -42.01 26.65
CA ALA A 484 6.96 -40.75 26.41
C ALA A 484 7.50 -39.90 25.24
N LEU A 485 8.74 -40.14 24.78
CA LEU A 485 9.34 -39.49 23.61
C LEU A 485 10.44 -40.37 23.00
N ASN A 486 10.12 -41.13 21.95
CA ASN A 486 11.09 -42.03 21.29
C ASN A 486 11.99 -41.27 20.29
N ILE A 487 12.98 -40.54 20.84
CA ILE A 487 13.96 -39.77 20.06
C ILE A 487 14.81 -40.69 19.15
N GLY A 488 15.14 -41.91 19.61
CA GLY A 488 15.99 -42.85 18.86
C GLY A 488 15.40 -43.28 17.52
N SER A 489 14.09 -43.52 17.45
CA SER A 489 13.40 -43.81 16.18
C SER A 489 13.41 -42.60 15.23
N TYR A 490 13.29 -41.38 15.75
CA TYR A 490 13.37 -40.16 14.96
C TYR A 490 14.77 -39.99 14.35
N PHE A 491 15.84 -40.29 15.09
CA PHE A 491 17.21 -40.29 14.54
C PHE A 491 17.47 -41.40 13.52
N TYR A 492 16.73 -42.51 13.55
CA TYR A 492 16.81 -43.54 12.52
C TYR A 492 16.17 -43.10 11.19
N THR A 493 15.12 -42.26 11.24
CA THR A 493 14.35 -41.84 10.05
C THR A 493 14.74 -40.49 9.46
N SER A 494 15.55 -39.70 10.16
CA SER A 494 15.76 -38.27 9.88
C SER A 494 17.22 -37.92 9.63
N ASP A 495 17.47 -36.81 8.92
CA ASP A 495 18.83 -36.34 8.63
C ASP A 495 19.49 -35.74 9.88
N ILE A 496 20.45 -36.48 10.43
CA ILE A 496 21.24 -36.10 11.60
C ILE A 496 22.00 -34.78 11.37
N ALA A 497 22.44 -34.48 10.14
CA ALA A 497 23.15 -33.24 9.84
C ALA A 497 22.23 -32.00 9.88
N ASN A 498 20.94 -32.16 9.56
CA ASN A 498 19.93 -31.11 9.80
C ASN A 498 19.67 -30.95 11.29
N ILE A 499 19.37 -32.06 11.99
CA ILE A 499 19.10 -32.08 13.43
C ILE A 499 20.21 -31.42 14.25
N THR A 500 21.50 -31.71 13.95
CA THR A 500 22.61 -31.10 14.68
C THR A 500 22.72 -29.59 14.44
N ARG A 501 22.34 -29.10 13.26
CA ARG A 501 22.27 -27.67 12.96
C ARG A 501 21.13 -27.02 13.72
N ASP A 502 19.94 -27.61 13.64
CA ASP A 502 18.72 -27.05 14.16
C ASP A 502 18.75 -27.01 15.71
N VAL A 503 19.39 -27.99 16.36
CA VAL A 503 19.74 -27.94 17.80
C VAL A 503 20.77 -26.85 18.13
N ALA A 504 21.79 -26.66 17.28
CA ALA A 504 22.80 -25.62 17.49
C ALA A 504 22.22 -24.20 17.34
N ASP A 505 21.31 -23.98 16.39
CA ASP A 505 20.58 -22.72 16.22
C ASP A 505 19.58 -22.48 17.35
N ALA A 506 18.84 -23.51 17.79
CA ALA A 506 17.94 -23.41 18.94
C ALA A 506 18.68 -23.00 20.22
N LEU A 507 19.81 -23.65 20.52
CA LEU A 507 20.66 -23.29 21.66
C LEU A 507 21.33 -21.92 21.49
N THR A 508 21.73 -21.54 20.27
CA THR A 508 22.23 -20.19 19.98
C THR A 508 21.18 -19.12 20.29
N ASN A 509 19.89 -19.39 20.01
CA ASN A 509 18.80 -18.49 20.35
C ASN A 509 18.50 -18.46 21.87
N GLN A 510 18.76 -19.55 22.61
CA GLN A 510 18.75 -19.54 24.09
C GLN A 510 19.90 -18.71 24.69
N LEU A 511 21.11 -18.83 24.14
CA LEU A 511 22.28 -18.04 24.56
C LEU A 511 22.09 -16.55 24.31
N ARG A 512 21.40 -16.18 23.22
CA ARG A 512 21.22 -14.79 22.78
C ARG A 512 20.03 -14.07 23.41
N SER A 513 19.21 -14.75 24.21
CA SER A 513 18.00 -14.18 24.81
C SER A 513 17.98 -14.38 26.33
N LYS A 514 17.41 -13.41 27.04
CA LYS A 514 17.22 -13.46 28.49
C LYS A 514 15.88 -14.07 28.88
N ASP A 515 14.84 -13.71 28.14
CA ASP A 515 13.46 -14.13 28.34
C ASP A 515 12.85 -14.23 26.92
N PRO A 516 12.46 -15.42 26.42
CA PRO A 516 12.37 -16.71 27.12
C PRO A 516 13.68 -17.52 27.22
N GLY A 517 14.82 -16.98 26.74
CA GLY A 517 16.10 -17.71 26.69
C GLY A 517 16.72 -18.06 28.06
N ASP A 518 17.84 -18.79 28.04
CA ASP A 518 18.53 -19.24 29.25
C ASP A 518 19.54 -18.21 29.81
N ASN A 519 20.00 -17.24 29.01
CA ASN A 519 21.12 -16.38 29.40
C ASN A 519 20.69 -15.12 30.17
N ALA A 520 20.92 -15.09 31.49
CA ALA A 520 20.56 -13.93 32.33
C ALA A 520 21.27 -12.62 31.94
N ASN A 521 22.44 -12.72 31.29
CA ASN A 521 23.29 -11.60 30.86
C ASN A 521 23.21 -11.32 29.34
N ALA A 522 22.19 -11.83 28.64
CA ALA A 522 21.96 -11.49 27.24
C ALA A 522 21.71 -9.98 27.08
N THR A 523 22.33 -9.38 26.06
CA THR A 523 22.24 -7.95 25.74
C THR A 523 21.41 -7.74 24.47
N LEU A 524 21.03 -6.49 24.20
CA LEU A 524 20.29 -6.12 22.99
C LEU A 524 21.20 -5.32 22.05
N TRP A 525 21.32 -5.79 20.81
CA TRP A 525 21.98 -5.06 19.72
C TRP A 525 20.97 -4.15 19.01
N LYS A 526 21.35 -2.90 18.78
CA LYS A 526 20.48 -1.87 18.22
C LYS A 526 20.59 -1.79 16.70
N GLY A 527 19.44 -1.74 16.05
CA GLY A 527 19.26 -1.59 14.60
C GLY A 527 18.35 -0.41 14.27
N LYS A 528 18.16 -0.18 12.97
CA LYS A 528 17.25 0.83 12.43
C LYS A 528 15.89 0.21 12.17
N ALA A 529 14.84 0.95 12.47
CA ALA A 529 13.45 0.60 12.16
C ALA A 529 12.94 1.54 11.05
N PHE A 530 12.19 1.01 10.09
CA PHE A 530 11.64 1.75 8.96
C PHE A 530 10.13 1.54 8.87
N PHE A 531 9.39 2.64 8.67
CA PHE A 531 7.95 2.61 8.41
C PHE A 531 7.66 3.10 6.98
N LYS A 532 6.47 2.78 6.47
CA LYS A 532 6.01 3.23 5.15
C LYS A 532 5.19 4.51 5.32
N GLU A 533 5.63 5.58 4.70
CA GLU A 533 5.07 6.93 4.83
C GLU A 533 4.67 7.44 3.44
N THR A 534 3.46 7.97 3.28
CA THR A 534 2.96 8.51 2.00
C THR A 534 3.46 9.92 1.80
N TYR A 535 4.26 10.16 0.76
CA TYR A 535 4.74 11.50 0.39
C TYR A 535 3.82 12.13 -0.66
N VAL A 536 3.77 13.46 -0.68
CA VAL A 536 3.12 14.23 -1.76
C VAL A 536 4.19 14.68 -2.75
N TYR A 537 4.10 14.22 -3.99
CA TYR A 537 4.99 14.60 -5.09
C TYR A 537 4.22 15.39 -6.15
N VAL A 538 4.81 16.49 -6.63
CA VAL A 538 4.17 17.37 -7.63
C VAL A 538 4.76 17.10 -9.02
N ARG A 539 3.92 16.63 -9.93
CA ARG A 539 4.23 16.43 -11.35
C ARG A 539 3.96 17.70 -12.14
N TRP A 540 4.89 18.65 -12.03
CA TRP A 540 4.83 19.98 -12.64
C TRP A 540 4.40 20.05 -14.12
N PRO A 541 4.71 19.09 -15.02
CA PRO A 541 4.22 19.15 -16.41
C PRO A 541 2.69 19.22 -16.55
N TRP A 542 1.92 18.62 -15.63
CA TRP A 542 0.45 18.69 -15.67
C TRP A 542 -0.10 20.08 -15.33
N LEU A 543 0.70 20.95 -14.70
CA LEU A 543 0.34 22.35 -14.41
C LEU A 543 0.36 23.23 -15.66
N ILE A 544 1.03 22.80 -16.74
CA ILE A 544 1.21 23.61 -17.96
C ILE A 544 -0.14 23.96 -18.61
N ILE A 545 -1.10 23.03 -18.64
CA ILE A 545 -2.42 23.24 -19.25
C ILE A 545 -3.19 24.37 -18.56
N PRO A 546 -3.56 24.28 -17.26
CA PRO A 546 -4.33 25.35 -16.61
C PRO A 546 -3.57 26.68 -16.56
N LEU A 547 -2.24 26.67 -16.37
CA LEU A 547 -1.44 27.89 -16.36
C LEU A 547 -1.46 28.60 -17.73
N LEU A 548 -1.27 27.84 -18.83
CA LEU A 548 -1.27 28.39 -20.18
C LEU A 548 -2.64 28.94 -20.56
N GLU A 549 -3.73 28.24 -20.23
CA GLU A 549 -5.08 28.71 -20.53
C GLU A 549 -5.46 29.97 -19.76
N THR A 550 -5.20 30.04 -18.45
CA THR A 550 -5.47 31.25 -17.65
C THR A 550 -4.73 32.46 -18.22
N LEU A 551 -3.45 32.31 -18.58
CA LEU A 551 -2.66 33.38 -19.21
C LEU A 551 -3.19 33.75 -20.60
N LEU A 552 -3.56 32.76 -21.43
CA LEU A 552 -4.02 32.98 -22.80
C LEU A 552 -5.40 33.65 -22.84
N VAL A 553 -6.34 33.29 -21.96
CA VAL A 553 -7.64 33.97 -21.86
C VAL A 553 -7.48 35.39 -21.34
N SER A 554 -6.66 35.63 -20.30
CA SER A 554 -6.39 36.99 -19.83
C SER A 554 -5.76 37.88 -20.92
N LEU A 555 -4.85 37.33 -21.73
CA LEU A 555 -4.25 38.02 -22.87
C LEU A 555 -5.28 38.31 -23.98
N LEU A 556 -6.08 37.31 -24.38
CA LEU A 556 -7.08 37.48 -25.44
C LEU A 556 -8.26 38.37 -25.02
N LEU A 557 -8.62 38.38 -23.74
CA LEU A 557 -9.57 39.36 -23.15
C LEU A 557 -9.03 40.78 -23.32
N GLY A 558 -7.78 41.03 -22.90
CA GLY A 558 -7.13 42.34 -23.05
C GLY A 558 -7.05 42.79 -24.51
N ILE A 559 -6.66 41.89 -25.42
CA ILE A 559 -6.63 42.15 -26.86
C ILE A 559 -8.04 42.45 -27.40
N THR A 560 -9.07 41.70 -26.97
CA THR A 560 -10.46 41.91 -27.40
C THR A 560 -10.98 43.27 -26.95
N ILE A 561 -10.71 43.67 -25.70
CA ILE A 561 -11.07 45.00 -25.17
C ILE A 561 -10.39 46.10 -26.00
N LEU A 562 -9.09 45.98 -26.30
CA LEU A 562 -8.36 46.95 -27.13
C LEU A 562 -8.92 47.04 -28.56
N ILE A 563 -9.29 45.90 -29.16
CA ILE A 563 -9.83 45.80 -30.52
C ILE A 563 -11.25 46.38 -30.62
N THR A 564 -12.07 46.20 -29.58
CA THR A 564 -13.49 46.61 -29.53
C THR A 564 -13.73 47.97 -28.87
N ARG A 565 -12.68 48.66 -28.38
CA ARG A 565 -12.77 49.95 -27.63
C ARG A 565 -13.55 51.08 -28.33
N ASN A 566 -13.66 51.03 -29.66
CA ASN A 566 -14.36 52.00 -30.51
C ASN A 566 -15.62 51.39 -31.17
N GLU A 567 -16.13 50.29 -30.64
CA GLU A 567 -17.30 49.56 -31.15
C GLU A 567 -18.40 49.51 -30.08
N PRO A 568 -19.70 49.53 -30.46
CA PRO A 568 -20.76 49.37 -29.49
C PRO A 568 -20.68 47.99 -28.81
N LEU A 569 -20.78 47.97 -27.49
CA LEU A 569 -20.73 46.75 -26.68
C LEU A 569 -22.14 46.16 -26.58
N PHE A 570 -22.37 45.08 -27.30
CA PHE A 570 -23.63 44.35 -27.29
C PHE A 570 -23.50 42.97 -26.64
N LYS A 571 -22.31 42.35 -26.67
CA LYS A 571 -22.04 41.01 -26.12
C LYS A 571 -23.16 40.01 -26.51
N SER A 572 -23.76 39.34 -25.53
CA SER A 572 -24.86 38.37 -25.68
C SER A 572 -26.27 38.98 -25.63
N SER A 573 -26.40 40.31 -25.81
CA SER A 573 -27.67 41.02 -25.68
C SER A 573 -28.72 40.63 -26.73
N VAL A 574 -29.76 39.93 -26.30
CA VAL A 574 -30.93 39.60 -27.13
C VAL A 574 -31.71 40.86 -27.53
N ILE A 575 -31.79 41.86 -26.65
CA ILE A 575 -32.47 43.13 -26.96
C ILE A 575 -31.74 43.92 -28.07
N SER A 576 -30.43 43.74 -28.25
CA SER A 576 -29.70 44.30 -29.40
C SER A 576 -30.18 43.70 -30.72
N LEU A 577 -30.41 42.38 -30.77
CA LEU A 577 -30.98 41.71 -31.96
C LEU A 577 -32.42 42.16 -32.23
N LEU A 578 -33.25 42.26 -31.19
CA LEU A 578 -34.65 42.68 -31.31
C LEU A 578 -34.81 44.14 -31.76
N VAL A 579 -33.96 45.06 -31.27
CA VAL A 579 -34.05 46.50 -31.57
C VAL A 579 -33.42 46.87 -32.92
N HIS A 580 -32.37 46.17 -33.35
CA HIS A 580 -31.73 46.41 -34.65
C HIS A 580 -32.43 45.64 -35.78
N GLY A 581 -32.72 44.35 -35.57
CA GLY A 581 -33.45 43.53 -36.53
C GLY A 581 -32.78 43.39 -37.92
N LEU A 582 -33.56 42.88 -38.86
CA LEU A 582 -33.22 42.75 -40.29
C LEU A 582 -33.84 43.91 -41.09
N ASP A 583 -33.25 44.25 -42.24
CA ASP A 583 -33.76 45.28 -43.17
C ASP A 583 -33.42 44.91 -44.62
N GLY A 584 -34.41 44.99 -45.51
CA GLY A 584 -34.26 44.69 -46.94
C GLY A 584 -34.75 43.31 -47.40
N TRP A 585 -35.45 42.54 -46.55
CA TRP A 585 -36.20 41.35 -46.94
C TRP A 585 -37.71 41.61 -46.87
N THR A 586 -38.48 41.03 -47.79
CA THR A 586 -39.95 41.09 -47.72
C THR A 586 -40.49 40.06 -46.73
N GLN A 587 -41.76 40.20 -46.37
CA GLN A 587 -42.43 39.24 -45.48
C GLN A 587 -42.56 37.85 -46.12
N ASP A 588 -42.72 37.80 -47.45
CA ASP A 588 -42.81 36.54 -48.22
C ASP A 588 -41.46 35.83 -48.37
N GLU A 589 -40.34 36.56 -48.37
CA GLU A 589 -38.98 36.00 -48.34
C GLU A 589 -38.58 35.43 -46.96
N LEU A 590 -39.32 35.80 -45.91
CA LEU A 590 -39.10 35.38 -44.53
C LEU A 590 -40.11 34.33 -44.06
N ASP A 591 -41.16 34.05 -44.84
CA ASP A 591 -42.12 33.01 -44.51
C ASP A 591 -41.55 31.60 -44.81
N ILE A 592 -41.87 30.65 -43.94
CA ILE A 592 -41.37 29.28 -43.97
C ILE A 592 -42.57 28.34 -43.91
N PRO A 593 -42.91 27.62 -44.99
CA PRO A 593 -44.14 26.84 -45.04
C PRO A 593 -44.15 25.68 -44.02
N GLY A 594 -45.31 25.54 -43.37
CA GLY A 594 -45.57 24.54 -42.33
C GLY A 594 -44.90 24.88 -40.99
N THR A 595 -44.65 23.87 -40.16
CA THR A 595 -44.01 24.07 -38.84
C THR A 595 -42.63 24.70 -38.99
N GLN A 596 -42.40 25.83 -38.33
CA GLN A 596 -41.09 26.46 -38.25
C GLN A 596 -40.20 25.68 -37.27
N THR A 597 -38.98 25.36 -37.67
CA THR A 597 -37.98 24.66 -36.86
C THR A 597 -36.62 25.34 -37.01
N ALA A 598 -35.73 25.18 -36.02
CA ALA A 598 -34.39 25.75 -36.06
C ALA A 598 -33.65 25.39 -37.37
N GLU A 599 -33.66 24.11 -37.76
CA GLU A 599 -33.03 23.63 -38.99
C GLU A 599 -33.57 24.28 -40.28
N LYS A 600 -34.85 24.67 -40.33
CA LYS A 600 -35.42 25.40 -41.47
C LYS A 600 -34.98 26.87 -41.46
N LEU A 601 -34.97 27.50 -40.28
CA LEU A 601 -34.54 28.88 -40.08
C LEU A 601 -33.05 29.04 -40.40
N ASP A 602 -32.21 28.09 -39.98
CA ASP A 602 -30.79 28.04 -40.33
C ASP A 602 -30.61 27.89 -41.85
N LYS A 603 -31.29 26.94 -42.51
CA LYS A 603 -31.21 26.77 -43.97
C LYS A 603 -31.66 28.02 -44.75
N LEU A 604 -32.64 28.78 -44.26
CA LEU A 604 -32.99 30.08 -44.84
C LEU A 604 -31.85 31.10 -44.63
N ALA A 605 -31.36 31.18 -43.39
CA ALA A 605 -30.28 32.08 -42.99
C ALA A 605 -28.92 31.79 -43.64
N GLU A 606 -28.68 30.58 -44.18
CA GLU A 606 -27.50 30.27 -44.98
C GLU A 606 -27.40 31.19 -46.21
N GLY A 607 -28.52 31.36 -46.94
CA GLY A 607 -28.61 32.20 -48.12
C GLY A 607 -28.64 33.71 -47.83
N MET A 608 -29.11 34.11 -46.65
CA MET A 608 -29.25 35.52 -46.26
C MET A 608 -27.88 36.15 -45.96
N LYS A 609 -27.36 36.96 -46.90
CA LYS A 609 -26.16 37.78 -46.68
C LYS A 609 -26.53 39.09 -46.01
N THR A 610 -25.89 39.40 -44.89
CA THR A 610 -26.13 40.59 -44.08
C THR A 610 -24.82 41.32 -43.75
N GLU A 611 -24.92 42.63 -43.50
CA GLU A 611 -23.86 43.44 -42.88
C GLU A 611 -24.49 44.40 -41.85
N PHE A 612 -23.81 44.59 -40.74
CA PHE A 612 -24.28 45.39 -39.61
C PHE A 612 -23.80 46.84 -39.73
N MET A 613 -24.64 47.70 -40.33
CA MET A 613 -24.37 49.12 -40.56
C MET A 613 -25.56 50.00 -40.18
N GLN A 614 -25.41 51.31 -40.30
CA GLN A 614 -26.55 52.24 -40.23
C GLN A 614 -27.31 52.24 -41.55
N ASN A 615 -28.64 52.11 -41.49
CA ASN A 615 -29.50 52.29 -42.65
C ASN A 615 -29.70 53.79 -42.99
N GLN A 616 -30.44 54.09 -44.06
CA GLN A 616 -30.66 55.46 -44.53
C GLN A 616 -31.30 56.41 -43.48
N ALA A 617 -31.95 55.86 -42.45
CA ALA A 617 -32.51 56.61 -41.32
C ALA A 617 -31.57 56.67 -40.09
N GLY A 618 -30.26 56.42 -40.28
CA GLY A 618 -29.23 56.47 -39.23
C GLY A 618 -29.29 55.34 -38.20
N ARG A 619 -30.23 54.40 -38.33
CA ARG A 619 -30.45 53.31 -37.35
C ARG A 619 -29.56 52.12 -37.70
N LEU A 620 -28.79 51.63 -36.73
CA LEU A 620 -28.04 50.38 -36.84
C LEU A 620 -29.01 49.20 -37.06
N LYS A 621 -28.73 48.38 -38.08
CA LYS A 621 -29.52 47.20 -38.48
C LYS A 621 -28.64 46.16 -39.18
N LEU A 622 -29.14 44.93 -39.33
CA LEU A 622 -28.60 43.94 -40.27
C LEU A 622 -29.22 44.18 -41.65
N LEU A 623 -28.44 44.75 -42.58
CA LEU A 623 -28.88 45.14 -43.92
C LEU A 623 -28.58 44.04 -44.95
N ARG A 624 -29.47 43.86 -45.93
CA ARG A 624 -29.25 43.05 -47.14
C ARG A 624 -28.22 43.66 -48.09
N ILE A 625 -27.57 42.80 -48.88
CA ILE A 625 -26.47 43.09 -49.81
C ILE A 625 -26.64 42.27 -51.09
#